data_AF-A0A832Z8V4-F1
#
_entry.id   AF-A0A832Z8V4-F1
#
_cell.length_a   1.000
_cell.length_b   1.000
_cell.length_c   1.000
_cell.angle_alpha   90.00
_cell.angle_beta   90.00
_cell.angle_gamma   90.00
#
_symmetry.space_group_name_H-M   'P 1'
#
loop_
_entity.id
_entity.type
_entity.pdbx_description
1 polymer ?
#
loop_
_entity_poly.entity_id
_entity_poly.type
_entity_poly.pdbx_seq_one_letter_code
_entity_poly.pdbx_strand_id
1 'polypeptide(L)'
;KRQQIFEIIGTFSAALVMAPVLNLLIQAYGIAGTPTAKENALPAPQAFLMAKVTEGVFTGNLEWKMIYIGAGIAIALIILDEILAMKGSKFRTPVMPVAVGIYLPLCLGVPIFIGGLIRYLVGKARGDTGEGPTDPGVLGAAGLIAGEALMGIIFAALIVGGIAPSLGFSNNLLGVLLLAGIAAWLYMMGKK
;
A
#
# COMPACT_ATOMS: atom_id res chain seq x y z
N LYS A 1 -28.79 -6.41 -7.83
CA LYS A 1 -29.61 -6.71 -6.63
C LYS A 1 -28.91 -7.66 -5.66
N ARG A 2 -28.65 -8.95 -5.97
CA ARG A 2 -27.94 -9.86 -5.03
C ARG A 2 -26.51 -9.41 -4.70
N GLN A 3 -25.73 -8.99 -5.70
CA GLN A 3 -24.37 -8.46 -5.51
C GLN A 3 -24.33 -7.22 -4.60
N GLN A 4 -25.23 -6.25 -4.82
CA GLN A 4 -25.33 -5.05 -3.99
C GLN A 4 -25.69 -5.39 -2.53
N ILE A 5 -26.54 -6.39 -2.30
CA ILE A 5 -26.86 -6.86 -0.94
C ILE A 5 -25.61 -7.45 -0.28
N PHE A 6 -24.85 -8.28 -0.98
CA PHE A 6 -23.60 -8.83 -0.46
C PHE A 6 -22.54 -7.74 -0.22
N GLU A 7 -22.48 -6.71 -1.06
CA GLU A 7 -21.60 -5.56 -0.89
C GLU A 7 -21.96 -4.75 0.36
N ILE A 8 -23.25 -4.49 0.58
CA ILE A 8 -23.72 -3.81 1.80
C ILE A 8 -23.37 -4.62 3.05
N ILE A 9 -23.65 -5.93 3.06
CA ILE A 9 -23.34 -6.81 4.19
C ILE A 9 -21.83 -6.85 4.44
N GLY A 10 -21.03 -6.98 3.37
CA GLY A 10 -19.57 -7.02 3.45
C GLY A 10 -18.99 -5.72 4.01
N THR A 11 -19.46 -4.58 3.52
CA THR A 11 -18.99 -3.27 3.97
C THR A 11 -19.40 -2.99 5.41
N PHE A 12 -20.62 -3.35 5.79
CA PHE A 12 -21.12 -3.21 7.16
C PHE A 12 -20.33 -4.08 8.15
N SER A 13 -20.10 -5.34 7.80
CA SER A 13 -19.28 -6.26 8.60
C SER A 13 -17.85 -5.74 8.74
N ALA A 14 -17.24 -5.30 7.63
CA ALA A 14 -15.90 -4.71 7.65
C ALA A 14 -15.84 -3.47 8.55
N ALA A 15 -16.81 -2.56 8.46
CA ALA A 15 -16.86 -1.37 9.31
C ALA A 15 -16.92 -1.72 10.81
N LEU A 16 -17.71 -2.74 11.18
CA LEU A 16 -17.87 -3.20 12.56
C LEU A 16 -16.58 -3.80 13.13
N VAL A 17 -15.79 -4.51 12.31
CA VAL A 17 -14.50 -5.07 12.70
C VAL A 17 -13.38 -4.03 12.67
N MET A 18 -13.42 -3.10 11.72
CA MET A 18 -12.37 -2.10 11.55
C MET A 18 -12.30 -1.11 12.71
N ALA A 19 -13.44 -0.68 13.26
CA ALA A 19 -13.47 0.25 14.39
C ALA A 19 -12.71 -0.25 15.65
N PRO A 20 -12.96 -1.46 16.19
CA PRO A 20 -12.21 -1.97 17.34
C PRO A 20 -10.74 -2.24 16.99
N VAL A 21 -10.45 -2.77 15.80
CA VAL A 21 -9.06 -3.01 15.36
C VAL A 21 -8.27 -1.71 15.27
N LEU A 22 -8.87 -0.65 14.71
CA LEU A 22 -8.22 0.65 14.61
C LEU A 22 -7.98 1.27 15.99
N ASN A 23 -8.95 1.19 16.90
CA ASN A 23 -8.77 1.67 18.28
C ASN A 23 -7.63 0.92 18.99
N LEU A 24 -7.56 -0.39 18.81
CA LEU A 24 -6.50 -1.23 19.35
C LEU A 24 -5.12 -0.81 18.79
N LEU A 25 -5.02 -0.58 17.48
CA LEU A 25 -3.78 -0.12 16.84
C LEU A 25 -3.37 1.29 17.28
N ILE A 26 -4.33 2.22 17.43
CA ILE A 26 -4.08 3.57 17.95
C ILE A 26 -3.58 3.49 19.40
N GLN A 27 -4.17 2.63 20.23
CA GLN A 27 -3.74 2.43 21.61
C GLN A 27 -2.37 1.77 21.70
N ALA A 28 -2.03 0.83 20.80
CA ALA A 28 -0.74 0.15 20.78
C ALA A 28 0.37 1.06 20.26
N TYR A 29 0.23 1.60 19.04
CA TYR A 29 1.28 2.27 18.28
C TYR A 29 1.02 3.76 18.04
N GLY A 30 -0.25 4.17 17.93
CA GLY A 30 -0.61 5.51 17.46
C GLY A 30 -0.44 5.66 15.94
N ILE A 31 -0.89 6.80 15.40
CA ILE A 31 -0.76 7.14 13.98
C ILE A 31 0.29 8.25 13.83
N ALA A 32 1.18 8.12 12.85
CA ALA A 32 2.19 9.14 12.60
C ALA A 32 1.53 10.48 12.21
N GLY A 33 1.96 11.57 12.84
CA GLY A 33 1.43 12.92 12.56
C GLY A 33 0.16 13.30 13.32
N THR A 34 -0.31 12.48 14.26
CA THR A 34 -1.41 12.81 15.19
C THR A 34 -0.91 12.96 16.63
N PRO A 35 -1.68 13.59 17.54
CA PRO A 35 -1.33 13.69 18.96
C PRO A 35 -1.17 12.34 19.68
N THR A 36 -1.64 11.25 19.05
CA THR A 36 -1.57 9.88 19.57
C THR A 36 -0.31 9.13 19.14
N ALA A 37 0.61 9.77 18.38
CA ALA A 37 1.83 9.15 17.89
C ALA A 37 2.77 8.70 19.02
N LYS A 38 3.18 7.43 19.01
CA LYS A 38 4.28 6.91 19.84
C LYS A 38 5.55 6.73 19.00
N GLU A 39 6.63 6.26 19.63
CA GLU A 39 7.94 6.05 18.99
C GLU A 39 7.88 5.16 17.73
N ASN A 40 6.97 4.17 17.70
CA ASN A 40 6.72 3.28 16.56
C ASN A 40 5.34 3.52 15.91
N ALA A 41 4.96 4.79 15.71
CA ALA A 41 3.66 5.13 15.15
C ALA A 41 3.46 4.60 13.72
N LEU A 42 2.24 4.19 13.42
CA LEU A 42 1.88 3.63 12.12
C LEU A 42 1.89 4.73 11.04
N PRO A 43 2.63 4.55 9.92
CA PRO A 43 2.62 5.51 8.83
C PRO A 43 1.30 5.40 8.05
N ALA A 44 0.58 6.52 7.94
CA ALA A 44 -0.69 6.59 7.20
C ALA A 44 -0.70 7.79 6.22
N PRO A 45 0.18 7.81 5.20
CA PRO A 45 0.33 8.96 4.30
C PRO A 45 -0.95 9.30 3.53
N GLN A 46 -1.71 8.28 3.10
CA GLN A 46 -3.00 8.49 2.43
C GLN A 46 -4.04 9.13 3.34
N ALA A 47 -4.12 8.67 4.59
CA ALA A 47 -5.04 9.24 5.57
C ALA A 47 -4.65 10.68 5.93
N PHE A 48 -3.35 10.96 6.02
CA PHE A 48 -2.84 12.30 6.30
C PHE A 48 -3.15 13.29 5.17
N LEU A 49 -2.98 12.87 3.90
CA LEU A 49 -3.37 13.68 2.75
C LEU A 49 -4.86 14.04 2.81
N MET A 50 -5.72 13.05 3.05
CA MET A 50 -7.18 13.28 3.14
C MET A 50 -7.52 14.20 4.31
N ALA A 51 -6.92 13.98 5.49
CA ALA A 51 -7.11 14.84 6.65
C ALA A 51 -6.70 16.29 6.35
N LYS A 52 -5.57 16.52 5.67
CA LYS A 52 -5.09 17.87 5.31
C LYS A 52 -5.96 18.56 4.27
N VAL A 53 -6.46 17.82 3.28
CA VAL A 53 -7.43 18.37 2.31
C VAL A 53 -8.73 18.76 3.02
N THR A 54 -9.26 17.88 3.87
CA THR A 54 -10.47 18.15 4.64
C THR A 54 -10.30 19.35 5.57
N GLU A 55 -9.18 19.42 6.31
CA GLU A 55 -8.83 20.56 7.15
C GLU A 55 -8.76 21.86 6.34
N GLY A 56 -8.10 21.85 5.17
CA GLY A 56 -8.02 23.01 4.28
C GLY A 56 -9.38 23.46 3.74
N VAL A 57 -10.29 22.52 3.43
CA VAL A 57 -11.66 22.82 2.99
C VAL A 57 -12.48 23.47 4.13
N PHE A 58 -12.43 22.92 5.34
CA PHE A 58 -13.21 23.44 6.47
C PHE A 58 -12.68 24.76 7.02
N THR A 59 -11.37 24.98 6.97
CA THR A 59 -10.74 26.23 7.43
C THR A 59 -10.75 27.33 6.36
N GLY A 60 -11.12 27.00 5.11
CA GLY A 60 -11.09 27.92 3.98
C GLY A 60 -9.68 28.31 3.51
N ASN A 61 -8.62 27.73 4.09
CA ASN A 61 -7.22 28.02 3.76
C ASN A 61 -6.64 27.05 2.71
N LEU A 62 -7.50 26.54 1.83
CA LEU A 62 -7.08 25.61 0.80
C LEU A 62 -6.37 26.37 -0.33
N GLU A 63 -5.15 25.96 -0.66
CA GLU A 63 -4.41 26.56 -1.77
C GLU A 63 -4.96 26.08 -3.12
N TRP A 64 -6.06 26.71 -3.55
CA TRP A 64 -6.76 26.36 -4.79
C TRP A 64 -5.87 26.37 -6.03
N LYS A 65 -4.85 27.23 -6.04
CA LYS A 65 -3.84 27.26 -7.12
C LYS A 65 -3.14 25.90 -7.26
N MET A 66 -2.76 25.26 -6.15
CA MET A 66 -2.10 23.96 -6.14
C MET A 66 -3.06 22.86 -6.60
N ILE A 67 -4.35 22.95 -6.26
CA ILE A 67 -5.39 22.02 -6.75
C ILE A 67 -5.56 22.11 -8.26
N TYR A 68 -5.65 23.32 -8.81
CA TYR A 68 -5.77 23.50 -10.26
C TYR A 68 -4.53 23.00 -11.01
N ILE A 69 -3.33 23.20 -10.46
CA ILE A 69 -2.09 22.63 -11.01
C ILE A 69 -2.16 21.10 -11.01
N GLY A 70 -2.55 20.50 -9.89
CA GLY A 70 -2.71 19.04 -9.77
C GLY A 70 -3.73 18.49 -10.76
N ALA A 71 -4.87 19.16 -10.93
CA ALA A 71 -5.90 18.81 -11.91
C ALA A 71 -5.36 18.89 -13.36
N GLY A 72 -4.60 19.94 -13.69
CA GLY A 72 -3.95 20.09 -14.99
C GLY A 72 -2.95 18.97 -15.27
N ILE A 73 -2.12 18.61 -14.29
CA ILE A 73 -1.18 17.48 -14.38
C ILE A 73 -1.94 16.17 -14.58
N ALA A 74 -3.01 15.93 -13.82
CA ALA A 74 -3.82 14.73 -13.96
C ALA A 74 -4.42 14.60 -15.37
N ILE A 75 -5.00 15.69 -15.90
CA ILE A 75 -5.55 15.71 -17.27
C ILE A 75 -4.44 15.42 -18.29
N ALA A 76 -3.27 16.05 -18.17
CA ALA A 76 -2.14 15.82 -19.06
C ALA A 76 -1.68 14.35 -19.03
N LEU A 77 -1.64 13.72 -17.85
CA LEU A 77 -1.30 12.31 -17.69
C LEU A 77 -2.35 11.38 -18.29
N ILE A 78 -3.64 11.69 -18.16
CA ILE A 78 -4.73 10.91 -18.78
C ILE A 78 -4.57 10.95 -20.31
N ILE A 79 -4.37 12.15 -20.87
CA ILE A 79 -4.19 12.31 -22.32
C ILE A 79 -2.95 11.55 -22.79
N LEU A 80 -1.84 11.63 -22.06
CA LEU A 80 -0.62 10.89 -22.37
C LEU A 80 -0.86 9.38 -22.34
N ASP A 81 -1.52 8.85 -21.31
CA ASP A 81 -1.81 7.42 -21.18
C ASP A 81 -2.72 6.93 -22.32
N GLU A 82 -3.74 7.69 -22.69
CA GLU A 82 -4.63 7.37 -23.81
C GLU A 82 -3.86 7.37 -25.15
N ILE A 83 -2.95 8.34 -25.36
CA ILE A 83 -2.08 8.36 -26.54
C ILE A 83 -1.15 7.13 -26.59
N LEU A 84 -0.58 6.75 -25.45
CA LEU A 84 0.28 5.57 -25.35
C LEU A 84 -0.53 4.27 -25.59
N ALA A 85 -1.78 4.23 -25.13
CA ALA A 85 -2.72 3.15 -25.37
C ALA A 85 -3.01 2.98 -26.86
N MET A 86 -3.36 4.09 -27.54
CA MET A 86 -3.63 4.11 -28.98
C MET A 86 -2.41 3.70 -29.82
N LYS A 87 -1.20 4.01 -29.35
CA LYS A 87 0.05 3.62 -30.02
C LYS A 87 0.44 2.15 -29.80
N GLY A 88 -0.33 1.38 -29.03
CA GLY A 88 -0.01 -0.01 -28.71
C GLY A 88 1.28 -0.17 -27.90
N SER A 89 1.66 0.86 -27.14
CA SER A 89 2.89 0.85 -26.33
C SER A 89 2.76 -0.16 -25.18
N LYS A 90 3.82 -0.94 -24.93
CA LYS A 90 3.95 -1.79 -23.74
C LYS A 90 4.08 -0.98 -22.44
N PHE A 91 4.39 0.31 -22.56
CA PHE A 91 4.52 1.23 -21.45
C PHE A 91 3.26 2.10 -21.33
N ARG A 92 2.56 1.96 -20.19
CA ARG A 92 1.40 2.75 -19.78
C ARG A 92 1.80 3.71 -18.68
N THR A 93 1.10 4.83 -18.55
CA THR A 93 1.27 5.81 -17.47
C THR A 93 -0.06 6.06 -16.77
N PRO A 94 -0.61 5.07 -16.05
CA PRO A 94 -1.87 5.28 -15.36
C PRO A 94 -1.69 6.36 -14.30
N VAL A 95 -2.66 7.26 -14.17
CA VAL A 95 -2.57 8.44 -13.29
C VAL A 95 -2.39 8.04 -11.83
N MET A 96 -3.03 6.96 -11.39
CA MET A 96 -3.06 6.54 -9.99
C MET A 96 -1.66 6.15 -9.45
N PRO A 97 -0.90 5.24 -10.08
CA PRO A 97 0.49 4.97 -9.72
C PRO A 97 1.38 6.22 -9.70
N VAL A 98 1.21 7.12 -10.68
CA VAL A 98 1.99 8.37 -10.75
C VAL A 98 1.66 9.28 -9.57
N ALA A 99 0.38 9.47 -9.27
CA ALA A 99 -0.07 10.26 -8.13
C ALA A 99 0.45 9.69 -6.80
N VAL A 100 0.36 8.37 -6.61
CA VAL A 100 0.91 7.68 -5.44
C VAL A 100 2.42 7.92 -5.32
N GLY A 101 3.15 7.81 -6.42
CA GLY A 101 4.60 8.03 -6.43
C GLY A 101 5.03 9.44 -6.03
N ILE A 102 4.22 10.46 -6.30
CA ILE A 102 4.54 11.86 -6.00
C ILE A 102 4.50 12.14 -4.48
N TYR A 103 3.57 11.53 -3.74
CA TYR A 103 3.41 11.80 -2.31
C TYR A 103 4.01 10.72 -1.39
N LEU A 104 4.38 9.55 -1.92
CA LEU A 104 4.87 8.45 -1.10
C LEU A 104 6.35 8.67 -0.71
N PRO A 105 6.73 8.45 0.56
CA PRO A 105 8.12 8.50 0.98
C PRO A 105 9.02 7.54 0.18
N LEU A 106 10.25 7.97 -0.13
CA LEU A 106 11.22 7.15 -0.88
C LEU A 106 11.52 5.82 -0.19
N CYS A 107 11.47 5.76 1.14
CA CYS A 107 11.66 4.53 1.91
C CYS A 107 10.60 3.46 1.58
N LEU A 108 9.38 3.86 1.23
CA LEU A 108 8.31 2.95 0.76
C LEU A 108 8.39 2.74 -0.77
N GLY A 109 8.84 3.74 -1.51
CA GLY A 109 9.00 3.67 -2.97
C GLY A 109 10.03 2.62 -3.43
N VAL A 110 11.16 2.48 -2.72
CA VAL A 110 12.22 1.53 -3.08
C VAL A 110 11.75 0.07 -3.02
N PRO A 111 11.12 -0.43 -1.92
CA PRO A 111 10.54 -1.77 -1.89
C PRO A 111 9.49 -2.02 -2.98
N ILE A 112 8.62 -1.05 -3.25
CA ILE A 112 7.60 -1.14 -4.30
C ILE A 112 8.28 -1.29 -5.68
N PHE A 113 9.33 -0.50 -5.94
CA PHE A 113 10.12 -0.59 -7.17
C PHE A 113 10.79 -1.96 -7.32
N ILE A 114 11.39 -2.49 -6.25
CA ILE A 114 12.00 -3.83 -6.25
C ILE A 114 10.96 -4.89 -6.57
N GLY A 115 9.77 -4.84 -5.96
CA GLY A 115 8.67 -5.74 -6.27
C GLY A 115 8.24 -5.69 -7.74
N GLY A 116 8.13 -4.48 -8.31
CA GLY A 116 7.86 -4.26 -9.73
C GLY A 116 8.95 -4.82 -10.65
N LEU A 117 10.22 -4.65 -10.27
CA LEU A 117 11.37 -5.21 -11.00
C LEU A 117 11.36 -6.74 -10.97
N ILE A 118 11.05 -7.36 -9.83
CA ILE A 118 10.90 -8.82 -9.72
C ILE A 118 9.79 -9.30 -10.65
N ARG A 119 8.62 -8.66 -10.65
CA ARG A 119 7.51 -9.01 -11.55
C ARG A 119 7.91 -8.90 -13.02
N TYR A 120 8.64 -7.85 -13.39
CA TYR A 120 9.15 -7.67 -14.75
C TYR A 120 10.12 -8.80 -15.15
N LEU A 121 11.05 -9.16 -14.27
CA LEU A 121 11.99 -10.27 -14.50
C LEU A 121 11.29 -11.63 -14.60
N VAL A 122 10.26 -11.87 -13.78
CA VAL A 122 9.41 -13.06 -13.84
C VAL A 122 8.69 -13.15 -15.20
N GLY A 123 8.07 -12.06 -15.64
CA GLY A 123 7.40 -12.01 -16.95
C GLY A 123 8.36 -12.30 -18.11
N LYS A 124 9.58 -11.72 -18.06
CA LYS A 124 10.63 -12.01 -19.04
C LYS A 124 11.08 -13.48 -19.02
N ALA A 125 11.15 -14.10 -17.84
CA ALA A 125 11.59 -15.48 -17.67
C ALA A 125 10.54 -16.53 -18.10
N ARG A 126 9.25 -16.21 -17.99
CA ARG A 126 8.15 -17.08 -18.43
C ARG A 126 7.94 -17.08 -19.95
N GLY A 127 8.46 -16.08 -20.66
CA GLY A 127 8.23 -15.93 -22.10
C GLY A 127 6.77 -15.62 -22.46
N ASP A 128 5.93 -15.35 -21.46
CA ASP A 128 4.51 -15.07 -21.61
C ASP A 128 4.28 -13.56 -21.58
N THR A 129 3.62 -13.06 -22.62
CA THR A 129 3.12 -11.69 -22.72
C THR A 129 1.70 -11.54 -22.16
N GLY A 130 1.10 -12.63 -21.69
CA GLY A 130 -0.26 -12.66 -21.16
C GLY A 130 -0.33 -12.29 -19.69
N GLU A 131 -1.16 -11.30 -19.37
CA GLU A 131 -1.73 -11.11 -18.04
C GLU A 131 -2.65 -12.31 -17.73
N GLY A 132 -2.07 -13.42 -17.29
CA GLY A 132 -2.84 -14.55 -16.78
C GLY A 132 -3.73 -14.12 -15.60
N PRO A 133 -4.91 -14.75 -15.38
CA PRO A 133 -5.93 -14.25 -14.43
C PRO A 133 -5.45 -14.13 -12.98
N THR A 134 -4.38 -14.82 -12.60
CA THR A 134 -3.79 -14.80 -11.26
C THR A 134 -2.30 -15.15 -11.36
N ASP A 135 -1.44 -14.13 -11.30
CA ASP A 135 0.01 -14.33 -11.17
C ASP A 135 0.29 -14.93 -9.76
N PRO A 136 0.84 -16.15 -9.65
CA PRO A 136 1.14 -16.78 -8.37
C PRO A 136 2.06 -15.93 -7.49
N GLY A 137 2.96 -15.15 -8.09
CA GLY A 137 3.83 -14.23 -7.36
C GLY A 137 3.05 -13.06 -6.74
N VAL A 138 2.04 -12.54 -7.44
CA VAL A 138 1.17 -11.48 -6.92
C VAL A 138 0.29 -12.03 -5.79
N LEU A 139 -0.25 -13.24 -5.93
CA LEU A 139 -1.02 -13.89 -4.87
C LEU A 139 -0.15 -14.18 -3.63
N GLY A 140 1.08 -14.65 -3.83
CA GLY A 140 2.05 -14.85 -2.75
C GLY A 140 2.39 -13.56 -2.01
N ALA A 141 2.63 -12.46 -2.74
CA ALA A 141 2.86 -11.15 -2.16
C ALA A 141 1.64 -10.63 -1.37
N ALA A 142 0.43 -10.78 -1.90
CA ALA A 142 -0.80 -10.41 -1.21
C ALA A 142 -0.98 -11.21 0.09
N GLY A 143 -0.65 -12.50 0.09
CA GLY A 143 -0.64 -13.34 1.29
C GLY A 143 0.37 -12.87 2.34
N LEU A 144 1.58 -12.47 1.92
CA LEU A 144 2.59 -11.90 2.82
C LEU A 144 2.12 -10.59 3.46
N ILE A 145 1.53 -9.68 2.68
CA ILE A 145 0.96 -8.42 3.19
C ILE A 145 -0.19 -8.69 4.17
N ALA A 146 -1.10 -9.61 3.84
CA ALA A 146 -2.18 -9.98 4.75
C ALA A 146 -1.66 -10.60 6.05
N GLY A 147 -0.63 -11.45 5.95
CA GLY A 147 0.05 -12.05 7.10
C GLY A 147 0.72 -11.03 8.00
N GLU A 148 1.42 -10.04 7.43
CA GLU A 148 2.05 -8.95 8.18
C GLU A 148 1.00 -8.13 8.95
N ALA A 149 -0.13 -7.82 8.31
CA ALA A 149 -1.21 -7.05 8.91
C ALA A 149 -1.88 -7.81 10.06
N LEU A 150 -2.19 -9.10 9.86
CA LEU A 150 -2.77 -9.95 10.90
C LEU A 150 -1.83 -10.10 12.09
N MET A 151 -0.54 -10.35 11.85
CA MET A 151 0.44 -10.43 12.93
C MET A 151 0.61 -9.10 13.65
N GLY A 152 0.56 -7.97 12.93
CA GLY A 152 0.55 -6.62 13.51
C GLY A 152 -0.63 -6.39 14.46
N ILE A 153 -1.83 -6.88 14.12
CA ILE A 153 -3.00 -6.81 15.01
C ILE A 153 -2.80 -7.67 16.26
N ILE A 154 -2.26 -8.88 16.12
CA ILE A 154 -1.96 -9.76 17.26
C ILE A 154 -0.94 -9.09 18.20
N PHE A 155 0.16 -8.54 17.66
CA PHE A 155 1.14 -7.82 18.46
C PHE A 155 0.55 -6.59 19.14
N ALA A 156 -0.28 -5.84 18.44
CA ALA A 156 -0.96 -4.69 19.02
C ALA A 156 -1.83 -5.10 20.21
N ALA A 157 -2.54 -6.23 20.13
CA ALA A 157 -3.35 -6.76 21.22
C ALA A 157 -2.47 -7.18 22.42
N LEU A 158 -1.34 -7.83 22.16
CA LEU A 158 -0.36 -8.22 23.19
C LEU A 158 0.27 -7.02 23.90
N ILE A 159 0.62 -5.96 23.15
CA ILE A 159 1.16 -4.71 23.69
C ILE A 159 0.14 -4.04 24.61
N VAL A 160 -1.13 -3.94 24.18
CA VAL A 160 -2.21 -3.38 25.02
C VAL A 160 -2.45 -4.25 26.25
N GLY A 161 -2.32 -5.57 26.12
CA GLY A 161 -2.41 -6.53 27.22
C GLY A 161 -1.19 -6.57 28.16
N GLY A 162 -0.14 -5.77 27.92
CA GLY A 162 1.06 -5.71 28.75
C GLY A 162 2.02 -6.91 28.61
N ILE A 163 1.76 -7.83 27.68
CA ILE A 163 2.60 -8.99 27.39
C ILE A 163 3.42 -8.63 26.16
N ALA A 164 4.45 -7.79 26.32
CA ALA A 164 5.28 -7.37 25.18
C ALA A 164 6.39 -8.42 24.91
N PRO A 165 6.26 -9.29 23.88
CA PRO A 165 7.36 -10.15 23.48
C PRO A 165 8.47 -9.28 22.87
N SER A 166 9.58 -9.11 23.59
CA SER A 166 10.78 -8.50 23.04
C SER A 166 11.60 -9.55 22.29
N LEU A 167 11.34 -9.70 21.00
CA LEU A 167 12.23 -10.46 20.12
C LEU A 167 13.41 -9.55 19.75
N GLY A 168 14.55 -9.77 20.42
CA GLY A 168 15.79 -9.00 20.25
C GLY A 168 16.54 -9.23 18.93
N PHE A 169 15.83 -9.43 17.82
CA PHE A 169 16.44 -9.57 16.49
C PHE A 169 16.61 -8.19 15.85
N SER A 170 17.61 -7.43 16.32
CA SER A 170 18.03 -6.17 15.68
C SER A 170 19.39 -6.37 15.01
N ASN A 171 19.41 -7.13 13.92
CA ASN A 171 20.60 -7.21 13.06
C ASN A 171 20.20 -6.87 11.63
N ASN A 172 20.71 -5.74 11.13
CA ASN A 172 20.48 -5.26 9.77
C ASN A 172 20.84 -6.33 8.72
N LEU A 173 21.83 -7.18 9.00
CA LEU A 173 22.22 -8.26 8.11
C LEU A 173 21.14 -9.34 7.98
N LEU A 174 20.49 -9.71 9.10
CA LEU A 174 19.37 -10.67 9.10
C LEU A 174 18.18 -10.12 8.32
N GLY A 175 17.87 -8.83 8.48
CA GLY A 175 16.80 -8.17 7.72
C GLY A 175 17.04 -8.20 6.21
N VAL A 176 18.27 -7.89 5.78
CA VAL A 176 18.64 -7.94 4.35
C VAL A 176 18.60 -9.37 3.80
N LEU A 177 19.06 -10.36 4.56
CA LEU A 177 19.00 -11.77 4.16
C LEU A 177 17.56 -12.27 4.04
N LEU A 178 16.68 -11.90 4.98
CA LEU A 178 15.25 -12.22 4.92
C LEU A 178 14.59 -11.57 3.71
N LEU A 179 14.86 -10.28 3.46
CA LEU A 179 14.34 -9.56 2.30
C LEU A 179 14.78 -10.23 1.00
N ALA A 180 16.07 -10.58 0.88
CA ALA A 180 16.61 -11.30 -0.27
C ALA A 180 15.96 -12.70 -0.42
N GLY A 181 15.72 -13.40 0.68
CA GLY A 181 15.04 -14.69 0.70
C GLY A 181 13.59 -14.60 0.23
N ILE A 182 12.83 -13.60 0.70
CA ILE A 182 11.46 -13.32 0.27
C ILE A 182 11.44 -12.94 -1.22
N ALA A 183 12.35 -12.08 -1.66
CA ALA A 183 12.46 -11.68 -3.06
C ALA A 183 12.77 -12.87 -3.97
N ALA A 184 13.69 -13.74 -3.57
CA ALA A 184 14.01 -14.97 -4.28
C ALA A 184 12.83 -15.94 -4.30
N TRP A 185 12.10 -16.08 -3.17
CA TRP A 185 10.91 -16.91 -3.08
C TRP A 185 9.80 -16.43 -4.01
N LEU A 186 9.51 -15.12 -4.04
CA LEU A 186 8.55 -14.51 -4.95
C LEU A 186 8.95 -14.71 -6.41
N TYR A 187 10.24 -14.57 -6.74
CA TYR A 187 10.74 -14.84 -8.09
C TYR A 187 10.56 -16.30 -8.49
N MET A 188 10.89 -17.25 -7.61
CA MET A 188 10.71 -18.68 -7.86
C MET A 188 9.23 -19.06 -8.01
N MET A 189 8.37 -18.47 -7.19
CA MET A 189 6.92 -18.73 -7.22
C MET A 189 6.27 -18.12 -8.45
N GLY A 190 6.71 -16.92 -8.87
CA GLY A 190 6.25 -16.29 -10.09
C GLY A 190 6.75 -16.99 -11.36
N LYS A 191 7.92 -17.64 -11.32
CA LYS A 191 8.44 -18.41 -12.46
C LYS A 191 7.67 -19.73 -12.70
N LYS A 192 7.23 -20.39 -11.63
CA LYS A 192 6.42 -21.61 -11.69
C LYS A 192 5.04 -21.30 -12.24
#